data_AF-A0A4Y7U4I8-F1
#
_entry.id   AF-A0A4Y7U4I8-F1
#
_cell.length_a   1.000
_cell.length_b   1.000
_cell.length_c   1.000
_cell.angle_alpha   90.00
_cell.angle_beta   90.00
_cell.angle_gamma   90.00
#
_symmetry.space_group_name_H-M   'P 1'
#
loop_
_entity.id
_entity.type
_entity.pdbx_description
1 polymer ?
#
loop_
_entity_poly.entity_id
_entity_poly.type
_entity_poly.pdbx_seq_one_letter_code
_entity_poly.pdbx_strand_id
1 'polypeptide(L)'
;KSISWKAGQWNGLYIGIDNSKFDISKYKGIRISLKGQNSGSVGVFINGNDKIKPVINFSSDWTYVEILFNTLDRPTVLTQITFQEFGGKEGGNTIFIDDLGLILK
;
A
#
# COMPACT_ATOMS: atom_id res chain seq x y z
N LYS A 1 3.02 9.63 -13.56
CA LYS A 1 2.04 10.57 -12.94
C LYS A 1 1.53 9.83 -11.72
N SER A 2 1.85 10.32 -10.53
CA SER A 2 1.54 9.61 -9.28
C SER A 2 0.07 9.80 -8.87
N ILE A 3 -0.42 8.88 -8.04
CA ILE A 3 -1.63 9.08 -7.25
C ILE A 3 -1.28 10.06 -6.12
N SER A 4 -2.13 11.06 -5.90
CA SER A 4 -2.03 11.97 -4.75
C SER A 4 -3.23 11.75 -3.84
N TRP A 5 -2.97 11.33 -2.61
CA TRP A 5 -3.98 11.05 -1.61
C TRP A 5 -3.81 11.98 -0.40
N LYS A 6 -4.80 12.84 -0.17
CA LYS A 6 -4.88 13.67 1.03
C LYS A 6 -5.47 12.84 2.18
N ALA A 7 -4.61 12.15 2.92
CA ALA A 7 -5.00 11.27 4.01
C ALA A 7 -5.43 12.09 5.24
N GLY A 8 -6.64 11.83 5.73
CA GLY A 8 -7.05 12.19 7.09
C GLY A 8 -6.49 11.20 8.12
N GLN A 9 -6.65 11.51 9.40
CA GLN A 9 -6.27 10.57 10.47
C GLN A 9 -7.04 9.26 10.33
N TRP A 10 -6.33 8.12 10.35
CA TRP A 10 -6.89 6.77 10.21
C TRP A 10 -7.63 6.51 8.89
N ASN A 11 -7.44 7.37 7.88
CA ASN A 11 -8.08 7.21 6.59
C ASN A 11 -7.40 6.10 5.78
N GLY A 12 -8.15 5.51 4.84
CA GLY A 12 -7.65 4.52 3.91
C GLY A 12 -7.81 4.94 2.45
N LEU A 13 -6.81 4.63 1.63
CA LEU A 13 -6.91 4.63 0.18
C LEU A 13 -7.11 3.20 -0.32
N TYR A 14 -8.21 3.00 -1.03
CA TYR A 14 -8.57 1.73 -1.66
C TYR A 14 -8.21 1.76 -3.16
N ILE A 15 -7.51 0.73 -3.62
CA ILE A 15 -7.24 0.48 -5.04
C ILE A 15 -7.78 -0.90 -5.40
N GLY A 16 -8.91 -0.93 -6.12
CA GLY A 16 -9.52 -2.16 -6.61
C GLY A 16 -8.87 -2.66 -7.90
N ILE A 17 -8.67 -3.98 -8.00
CA ILE A 17 -8.22 -4.63 -9.23
C ILE A 17 -9.46 -5.18 -9.94
N ASP A 18 -9.99 -4.36 -10.86
CA ASP A 18 -11.08 -4.67 -11.80
C ASP A 18 -12.23 -5.54 -11.23
N ASN A 19 -12.61 -5.28 -9.97
CA ASN A 19 -13.66 -5.98 -9.22
C ASN A 19 -13.64 -7.52 -9.37
N SER A 20 -12.49 -8.11 -9.66
CA SER A 20 -12.33 -9.53 -9.98
C SER A 20 -11.09 -10.10 -9.30
N LYS A 21 -11.04 -11.43 -9.18
CA LYS A 21 -9.90 -12.12 -8.57
C LYS A 21 -8.79 -12.24 -9.59
N PHE A 22 -7.70 -11.50 -9.39
CA PHE A 22 -6.49 -11.65 -10.20
C PHE A 22 -5.60 -12.75 -9.61
N ASP A 23 -5.20 -13.73 -10.42
CA ASP A 23 -4.26 -14.78 -9.98
C ASP A 23 -2.85 -14.21 -9.79
N ILE A 24 -2.33 -14.31 -8.56
CA ILE A 24 -0.98 -13.85 -8.19
C ILE A 24 0.02 -14.98 -8.02
N SER A 25 -0.31 -16.21 -8.45
CA SER A 25 0.54 -17.40 -8.32
C SER A 25 1.94 -17.26 -8.92
N LYS A 26 2.12 -16.39 -9.92
CA LYS A 26 3.42 -16.11 -10.59
C LYS A 26 4.24 -15.00 -9.93
N TYR A 27 3.71 -14.35 -8.91
CA TYR A 27 4.31 -13.17 -8.30
C TYR A 27 4.70 -13.44 -6.85
N LYS A 28 5.76 -12.77 -6.38
CA LYS A 28 6.26 -12.89 -5.00
C LYS A 28 5.80 -11.76 -4.09
N GLY A 29 5.31 -10.66 -4.65
CA GLY A 29 4.86 -9.52 -3.86
C GLY A 29 4.38 -8.34 -4.70
N ILE A 30 4.17 -7.22 -4.01
CA ILE A 30 3.81 -5.91 -4.56
C ILE A 30 5.02 -4.99 -4.39
N ARG A 31 5.31 -4.17 -5.41
CA ARG A 31 6.23 -3.03 -5.30
C ARG A 31 5.47 -1.72 -5.31
N ILE A 32 5.97 -0.73 -4.59
CA ILE A 32 5.43 0.62 -4.49
C ILE A 32 6.53 1.65 -4.26
N SER A 33 6.31 2.86 -4.75
CA SER A 33 7.07 4.05 -4.37
C SER A 33 6.15 4.98 -3.55
N LEU A 34 6.61 5.38 -2.36
CA LEU A 34 5.87 6.26 -1.45
C LEU A 34 6.65 7.55 -1.18
N LYS A 35 5.95 8.68 -1.15
CA LYS A 35 6.48 9.97 -0.71
C LYS A 35 5.38 10.72 0.04
N GLY A 36 5.69 11.28 1.20
CA GLY A 36 4.79 12.17 1.91
C GLY A 36 5.10 13.64 1.68
N GLN A 37 4.14 14.51 1.96
CA GLN A 37 4.45 15.92 2.23
C GLN A 37 5.25 16.06 3.54
N ASN A 38 5.01 15.16 4.50
CA ASN A 38 5.82 14.94 5.70
C ASN A 38 6.17 13.46 5.82
N SER A 39 7.22 13.12 6.57
CA SER A 39 7.51 11.73 6.94
C SER A 39 6.33 11.12 7.73
N GLY A 40 6.12 9.82 7.57
CA GLY A 40 5.01 9.12 8.21
C GLY A 40 5.05 7.62 7.94
N SER A 41 3.92 6.96 8.19
CA SER A 41 3.79 5.52 7.95
C SER A 41 2.43 5.14 7.39
N VAL A 42 2.41 4.12 6.53
CA VAL A 42 1.18 3.46 6.09
C VAL A 42 1.26 1.98 6.38
N GLY A 43 0.14 1.38 6.78
CA GLY A 43 -0.02 -0.06 6.79
C GLY A 43 -0.66 -0.47 5.48
N VAL A 44 -0.15 -1.56 4.91
CA VAL A 44 -0.67 -2.07 3.64
C VAL A 44 -1.31 -3.42 3.88
N PHE A 45 -2.53 -3.58 3.41
CA PHE A 45 -3.22 -4.85 3.42
C PHE A 45 -3.95 -5.08 2.10
N ILE A 46 -4.35 -6.32 1.87
CA ILE A 46 -4.91 -6.78 0.59
C ILE A 46 -6.17 -7.58 0.83
N ASN A 47 -7.03 -7.67 -0.19
CA ASN A 47 -8.24 -8.50 -0.17
C ASN A 47 -9.18 -8.22 1.02
N GLY A 48 -9.11 -7.01 1.60
CA GLY A 48 -9.88 -6.64 2.79
C GLY A 48 -9.41 -7.28 4.10
N ASN A 49 -8.28 -7.99 4.12
CA ASN A 49 -7.74 -8.62 5.33
C ASN A 49 -6.86 -7.63 6.13
N ASP A 50 -7.47 -6.82 6.98
CA ASP A 50 -6.79 -5.80 7.79
C ASP A 50 -6.10 -6.36 9.07
N LYS A 51 -6.19 -7.68 9.32
CA LYS A 51 -5.51 -8.34 10.46
C LYS A 51 -4.00 -8.36 10.29
N ILE A 52 -3.52 -8.40 9.04
CA ILE A 52 -2.11 -8.46 8.69
C ILE A 52 -1.79 -7.23 7.83
N LYS A 53 -1.11 -6.27 8.44
CA LYS A 53 -0.78 -4.99 7.82
C LYS A 53 0.67 -4.58 8.09
N PRO A 54 1.63 -5.02 7.27
CA PRO A 54 3.00 -4.52 7.33
C PRO A 54 3.01 -2.99 7.32
N VAL A 55 3.68 -2.39 8.31
CA VAL A 55 3.82 -0.94 8.43
C VAL A 55 5.05 -0.50 7.66
N ILE A 56 4.87 0.47 6.78
CA ILE A 56 5.87 1.00 5.89
C ILE A 56 6.10 2.47 6.24
N ASN A 57 7.33 2.78 6.62
CA ASN A 57 7.74 4.15 6.87
C ASN A 57 8.14 4.82 5.55
N PHE A 58 7.82 6.09 5.41
CA PHE A 58 8.21 6.92 4.27
C PHE A 58 8.63 8.31 4.74
N SER A 59 9.31 9.04 3.86
CA SER A 59 9.80 10.39 4.11
C SER A 59 9.22 11.41 3.13
N SER A 60 9.74 12.64 3.15
CA SER A 60 9.50 13.63 2.10
C SER A 60 10.20 13.31 0.77
N ASP A 61 11.05 12.28 0.74
CA ASP A 61 11.67 11.73 -0.45
C ASP A 61 11.02 10.41 -0.86
N TRP A 62 11.14 10.07 -2.14
CA TRP A 62 10.60 8.83 -2.69
C TRP A 62 11.30 7.62 -2.07
N THR A 63 10.50 6.73 -1.50
CA THR A 63 10.93 5.49 -0.87
C THR A 63 10.35 4.32 -1.65
N TYR A 64 11.20 3.49 -2.26
CA TYR A 64 10.80 2.24 -2.91
C TYR A 64 10.68 1.12 -1.88
N VAL A 65 9.60 0.35 -1.95
CA VAL A 65 9.30 -0.72 -1.01
C VAL A 65 8.72 -1.94 -1.72
N GLU A 66 9.17 -3.12 -1.29
CA GLU A 66 8.61 -4.40 -1.70
C GLU A 66 7.89 -5.06 -0.53
N ILE A 67 6.65 -5.50 -0.77
CA ILE A 67 5.82 -6.19 0.22
C ILE A 67 5.60 -7.60 -0.30
N LEU A 68 6.28 -8.56 0.31
CA LEU A 68 6.20 -9.96 -0.10
C LEU A 68 4.87 -10.58 0.31
N PHE A 69 4.26 -11.39 -0.55
CA PHE A 69 2.99 -12.04 -0.23
C PHE A 69 3.08 -13.01 0.95
N ASN A 70 4.27 -13.51 1.27
CA ASN A 70 4.49 -14.34 2.45
C ASN A 70 4.31 -13.57 3.78
N THR A 71 4.36 -12.25 3.77
CA THR A 71 4.07 -11.40 4.94
C THR A 71 2.61 -10.99 5.03
N LEU A 72 1.78 -11.36 4.05
CA LEU A 72 0.36 -10.98 3.89
C LEU A 72 -0.58 -12.19 3.92
N ASP A 73 -0.29 -13.21 4.72
CA ASP A 73 -1.05 -14.48 4.79
C ASP A 73 -1.02 -15.36 3.53
N ARG A 74 0.01 -15.18 2.69
CA ARG A 74 0.27 -16.03 1.51
C ARG A 74 -0.95 -16.17 0.58
N PRO A 75 -1.57 -15.07 0.14
CA PRO A 75 -2.70 -15.09 -0.77
C PRO A 75 -2.35 -15.75 -2.11
N THR A 76 -3.34 -16.33 -2.77
CA THR A 76 -3.23 -16.83 -4.16
C THR A 76 -3.93 -15.93 -5.16
N VAL A 77 -4.77 -15.01 -4.69
CA VAL A 77 -5.50 -14.04 -5.52
C VAL A 77 -5.34 -12.63 -4.96
N LEU A 78 -5.50 -11.63 -5.81
CA LEU A 78 -5.55 -10.22 -5.44
C LEU A 78 -6.82 -9.57 -6.01
N THR A 79 -7.62 -8.95 -5.15
CA THR A 79 -8.83 -8.20 -5.53
C THR A 79 -8.69 -6.71 -5.23
N GLN A 80 -7.93 -6.37 -4.20
CA GLN A 80 -7.71 -4.99 -3.77
C GLN A 80 -6.37 -4.85 -3.04
N ILE A 81 -5.85 -3.64 -3.07
CA ILE A 81 -4.77 -3.16 -2.21
C ILE A 81 -5.33 -1.98 -1.43
N THR A 82 -5.07 -1.93 -0.13
CA THR A 82 -5.50 -0.84 0.74
C THR A 82 -4.31 -0.32 1.53
N PHE A 83 -4.13 0.99 1.45
CA PHE A 83 -3.16 1.75 2.24
C PHE A 83 -3.93 2.43 3.36
N GLN A 84 -3.59 2.15 4.61
CA GLN A 84 -4.14 2.84 5.77
C GLN A 84 -3.06 3.74 6.35
N GLU A 85 -3.40 5.01 6.56
CA GLU A 85 -2.54 5.95 7.26
C GLU A 85 -2.45 5.58 8.74
N PHE A 86 -1.23 5.50 9.27
CA PHE A 86 -0.99 5.28 10.70
C PHE A 86 -0.33 6.50 11.32
N GLY A 87 -1.01 7.05 12.32
CA GLY A 87 -0.41 8.00 13.26
C GLY A 87 -0.17 9.39 12.69
N GLY A 88 -1.09 9.89 11.85
CA GLY A 88 -0.99 11.23 11.29
C GLY A 88 -0.98 12.32 12.34
N LYS A 89 0.00 13.22 12.20
CA LYS A 89 0.03 14.55 12.85
C LYS A 89 -1.33 15.23 12.70
N GLU A 90 -1.73 16.04 13.69
CA GLU A 90 -2.95 16.85 13.60
C GLU A 90 -2.97 17.61 12.25
N GLY A 91 -4.01 17.36 11.43
CA GLY A 91 -4.12 17.89 10.06
C GLY A 91 -3.86 16.89 8.91
N GLY A 92 -3.41 15.67 9.20
CA GLY A 92 -3.22 14.61 8.20
C GLY A 92 -1.94 14.76 7.35
N ASN A 93 -1.82 13.96 6.28
CA ASN A 93 -0.66 14.00 5.38
C ASN A 93 -1.11 13.82 3.92
N THR A 94 -0.46 14.52 2.99
CA THR A 94 -0.61 14.22 1.57
C THR A 94 0.42 13.16 1.20
N ILE A 95 -0.05 12.00 0.77
CA ILE A 95 0.79 10.85 0.42
C ILE A 95 0.70 10.65 -1.10
N PHE A 96 1.87 10.59 -1.73
CA PHE A 96 2.04 10.30 -3.14
C PHE A 96 2.45 8.84 -3.31
N ILE A 97 1.78 8.17 -4.24
CA ILE A 97 2.01 6.76 -4.56
C ILE A 97 2.32 6.65 -6.05
N ASP A 98 3.42 6.01 -6.39
CA ASP A 98 3.81 5.71 -7.77
C ASP A 98 4.40 4.29 -7.88
N ASP A 99 4.67 3.85 -9.10
CA ASP A 99 5.31 2.56 -9.42
C ASP A 99 4.63 1.32 -8.82
N LEU A 100 3.33 1.43 -8.48
CA LEU A 100 2.54 0.31 -7.97
C LEU A 100 2.51 -0.82 -9.00
N GLY A 101 2.99 -2.00 -8.60
CA GLY A 101 3.00 -3.16 -9.49
C GLY A 101 3.28 -4.47 -8.76
N LEU A 102 3.26 -5.56 -9.51
CA LEU A 102 3.58 -6.90 -9.01
C LEU A 102 5.02 -7.25 -9.33
N ILE A 103 5.63 -8.05 -8.45
CA ILE A 103 7.01 -8.52 -8.59
C ILE A 103 6.97 -10.00 -8.98
N LEU A 104 7.61 -10.37 -10.10
CA LEU A 104 7.70 -11.76 -10.54
C LEU A 104 8.49 -12.62 -9.54
N LYS A 105 8.12 -13.90 -9.43
CA LYS A 105 8.88 -14.90 -8.66
C LYS A 105 10.28 -15.10 -9.23
#